data_AF-A0A8J5MS53-F1
#
_entry.id   AF-A0A8J5MS53-F1
#
_cell.length_a   1.000
_cell.length_b   1.000
_cell.length_c   1.000
_cell.angle_alpha   90.00
_cell.angle_beta   90.00
_cell.angle_gamma   90.00
#
_symmetry.space_group_name_H-M   'P 1'
#
loop_
_entity.id
_entity.type
_entity.pdbx_description
1 polymer ?
#
loop_
_entity_poly.entity_id
_entity_poly.type
_entity_poly.pdbx_seq_one_letter_code
_entity_poly.pdbx_strand_id
1 'polypeptide(L)'
;MGVLEGKAGKPSTKAEATQVLMYLDRLQQLVPQCPKDRPVPRLELIQFVIDYIYDLQEELATPLHPKDETDTSSDSVLEDDDIEAPTS
;
A
#
# COMPACT_ATOMS: atom_id res chain seq x y z
N MET A 1 1.45 -17.48 59.77
CA MET A 1 1.31 -18.02 58.40
C MET A 1 0.87 -16.85 57.52
N GLY A 2 1.81 -16.22 56.80
CA GLY A 2 1.54 -15.03 56.00
C GLY A 2 1.14 -15.42 54.59
N VAL A 3 0.03 -14.91 54.09
CA VAL A 3 -0.38 -15.08 52.69
C VAL A 3 0.16 -13.90 51.90
N LEU A 4 1.02 -14.19 50.93
CA LEU A 4 1.54 -13.24 49.95
C LEU A 4 0.60 -13.26 48.75
N GLU A 5 -0.27 -12.26 48.66
CA GLU A 5 -1.15 -12.08 47.51
C GLU A 5 -0.35 -11.54 46.33
N GLY A 6 -0.01 -12.42 45.39
CA GLY A 6 0.51 -12.08 44.08
C GLY A 6 -0.58 -11.43 43.23
N LYS A 7 -0.67 -10.10 43.27
CA LYS A 7 -1.51 -9.34 42.34
C LYS A 7 -0.79 -9.23 41.00
N ALA A 8 -1.07 -10.17 40.09
CA ALA A 8 -0.63 -10.10 38.70
C ALA A 8 -1.09 -8.77 38.08
N GLY A 9 -0.12 -7.88 37.83
CA GLY A 9 -0.34 -6.62 37.15
C GLY A 9 -0.83 -6.90 35.74
N LYS A 10 -2.12 -6.66 35.49
CA LYS A 10 -2.62 -6.42 34.13
C LYS A 10 -1.73 -5.35 33.51
N PRO A 11 -1.06 -5.59 32.36
CA PRO A 11 -0.43 -4.50 31.63
C PRO A 11 -1.51 -3.44 31.40
N SER A 12 -1.29 -2.30 32.01
CA SER A 12 -2.31 -1.29 32.23
C SER A 12 -2.85 -0.83 30.88
N THR A 13 -4.16 -0.97 30.63
CA THR A 13 -4.88 -0.45 29.45
C THR A 13 -4.54 1.02 29.12
N LYS A 14 -4.03 1.75 30.10
CA LYS A 14 -3.45 3.10 29.96
C LYS A 14 -2.23 3.15 29.04
N ALA A 15 -1.36 2.14 29.05
CA ALA A 15 -0.17 2.10 28.21
C ALA A 15 -0.52 1.89 26.72
N GLU A 16 -1.53 1.08 26.44
CA GLU A 16 -2.06 0.89 25.07
C GLU A 16 -2.75 2.16 24.58
N ALA A 17 -3.56 2.81 25.41
CA ALA A 17 -4.21 4.07 25.07
C ALA A 17 -3.19 5.18 24.72
N THR A 18 -2.09 5.27 25.47
CA THR A 18 -1.00 6.22 25.17
C THR A 18 -0.36 5.93 23.81
N GLN A 19 -0.07 4.66 23.50
CA GLN A 19 0.49 4.28 22.21
C GLN A 19 -0.42 4.65 21.05
N VAL A 20 -1.73 4.38 21.18
CA VAL A 20 -2.72 4.75 20.17
C VAL A 20 -2.73 6.27 19.93
N LEU A 21 -2.66 7.08 20.98
CA LEU A 21 -2.59 8.54 20.84
C LEU A 21 -1.31 9.00 20.12
N MET A 22 -0.17 8.36 20.42
CA MET A 22 1.09 8.66 19.72
C MET A 22 1.04 8.32 18.23
N TYR A 23 0.39 7.20 17.87
CA TYR A 23 0.19 6.84 16.47
C TYR A 23 -0.74 7.82 15.75
N LEU A 24 -1.80 8.29 16.40
CA LEU A 24 -2.70 9.29 15.83
C LEU A 24 -1.98 10.63 15.58
N ASP A 25 -1.15 11.09 16.53
CA ASP A 25 -0.33 12.30 16.33
C ASP A 25 0.65 12.13 15.15
N ARG A 26 1.31 10.97 15.07
CA ARG A 26 2.21 10.66 13.96
C ARG A 26 1.49 10.64 12.61
N LEU A 27 0.29 10.07 12.54
CA LEU A 27 -0.53 10.08 11.32
C LEU A 27 -0.88 11.51 10.89
N GLN A 28 -1.26 12.37 11.83
CA GLN A 28 -1.59 13.77 11.56
C GLN A 28 -0.42 14.55 10.95
N GLN A 29 0.82 14.24 11.37
CA GLN A 29 2.01 14.89 10.80
C GLN A 29 2.37 14.41 9.40
N LEU A 30 2.09 13.14 9.09
CA LEU A 30 2.43 12.50 7.81
C LEU A 30 1.44 12.83 6.69
N VAL A 31 0.16 13.05 7.01
CA VAL A 31 -0.87 13.31 6.00
C VAL A 31 -0.86 14.79 5.59
N PRO A 32 -0.61 15.12 4.31
CA PRO A 32 -0.46 16.51 3.85
C PRO A 32 -1.72 17.38 4.04
N GLN A 33 -2.90 16.76 3.88
CA GLN A 33 -4.19 17.44 3.94
C GLN A 33 -4.70 17.65 5.38
N CYS A 34 -4.04 17.03 6.37
CA CYS A 34 -4.49 17.09 7.74
C CYS A 34 -4.03 18.39 8.42
N PRO A 35 -4.95 19.15 9.06
CA PRO A 35 -4.59 20.34 9.84
C PRO A 35 -3.62 19.99 10.96
N LYS A 36 -2.55 20.77 11.16
CA LYS A 36 -1.50 20.50 12.19
C LYS A 36 -1.60 21.42 13.39
N ASP A 37 -2.34 22.51 13.23
CA ASP A 37 -2.55 23.61 14.16
C ASP A 37 -3.75 23.39 15.09
N ARG A 38 -4.60 22.38 14.81
CA ARG A 38 -5.80 22.07 15.59
C ARG A 38 -5.98 20.57 15.82
N PRO A 39 -6.67 20.17 16.90
CA PRO A 39 -7.05 18.78 17.10
C PRO A 39 -8.07 18.32 16.06
N VAL A 40 -7.82 17.15 15.47
CA VAL A 40 -8.69 16.53 14.48
C VAL A 40 -9.42 15.34 15.12
N PRO A 41 -10.74 15.17 14.90
CA PRO A 41 -11.48 13.99 15.36
C PRO A 41 -10.85 12.70 14.81
N ARG A 42 -10.80 11.65 15.64
CA ARG A 42 -10.21 10.35 15.24
C ARG A 42 -10.73 9.84 13.90
N LEU A 43 -12.05 9.89 13.69
CA LEU A 43 -12.65 9.41 12.44
C LEU A 43 -12.26 10.26 11.22
N GLU A 44 -12.15 11.57 11.40
CA GLU A 44 -11.75 12.49 10.32
C GLU A 44 -10.29 12.29 9.94
N LEU A 45 -9.41 12.11 10.93
CA LEU A 45 -8.01 11.77 10.69
C LEU A 45 -7.87 10.45 9.93
N ILE A 46 -8.63 9.41 10.31
CA ILE A 46 -8.59 8.12 9.63
C ILE A 46 -9.07 8.25 8.17
N GLN A 47 -10.09 9.07 7.89
CA GLN A 47 -10.54 9.35 6.52
C GLN A 47 -9.42 10.03 5.70
N PHE A 48 -8.81 11.09 6.23
CA PHE A 48 -7.68 11.75 5.56
C PHE A 48 -6.51 10.80 5.25
N VAL A 49 -6.21 9.86 6.15
CA VAL A 49 -5.18 8.83 5.94
C VAL A 49 -5.57 7.88 4.81
N ILE A 50 -6.83 7.43 4.78
CA ILE A 50 -7.34 6.54 3.74
C ILE A 50 -7.26 7.20 2.37
N ASP A 51 -7.72 8.46 2.26
CA ASP A 51 -7.68 9.22 1.01
C ASP A 51 -6.24 9.40 0.53
N TYR A 52 -5.33 9.79 1.43
CA TYR A 52 -3.92 9.95 1.10
C TYR A 52 -3.25 8.64 0.65
N ILE A 53 -3.63 7.50 1.22
CA ILE A 53 -3.13 6.19 0.75
C ILE A 53 -3.61 5.90 -0.67
N TYR A 54 -4.87 6.20 -0.99
CA TYR A 54 -5.39 6.01 -2.35
C TYR A 54 -4.68 6.92 -3.36
N ASP A 55 -4.50 8.20 -3.02
CA ASP A 55 -3.77 9.16 -3.87
C ASP A 55 -2.34 8.68 -4.15
N LEU A 56 -1.62 8.24 -3.11
CA LEU A 56 -0.26 7.71 -3.25
C LEU A 56 -0.22 6.44 -4.09
N GLN A 57 -1.22 5.56 -3.94
CA GLN A 57 -1.31 4.34 -4.74
C GLN A 57 -1.52 4.66 -6.22
N GLU A 58 -2.36 5.65 -6.55
CA GLU A 58 -2.56 6.10 -7.93
C GLU A 58 -1.29 6.73 -8.51
N GLU A 59 -0.63 7.63 -7.75
CA GLU A 59 0.62 8.28 -8.14
C GLU A 59 1.72 7.24 -8.43
N LEU A 60 1.88 6.25 -7.54
CA LEU A 60 2.87 5.19 -7.67
C LEU A 60 2.48 4.10 -8.68
N ALA A 61 1.19 3.92 -8.97
CA ALA A 61 0.69 2.95 -9.95
C ALA A 61 1.00 3.35 -11.40
N THR A 62 1.43 4.59 -11.64
CA THR A 62 2.02 5.00 -12.92
C THR A 62 3.54 4.88 -12.87
N PRO A 63 4.14 3.70 -13.15
CA PRO A 63 5.55 3.67 -13.46
C PRO A 63 5.76 4.53 -14.71
N LEU A 64 6.59 5.56 -14.58
CA LEU A 64 7.21 6.28 -15.68
C LEU A 64 8.03 5.27 -16.51
N HIS A 65 7.37 4.51 -17.39
CA HIS A 65 8.01 3.83 -18.51
C HIS A 65 7.47 4.43 -19.82
N PRO A 66 7.92 5.63 -20.21
CA PRO A 66 7.91 5.98 -21.61
C PRO A 66 9.12 5.30 -22.30
N LYS A 67 8.80 4.46 -23.30
CA LYS A 67 9.64 4.07 -24.45
C LYS A 67 10.72 3.00 -24.23
N ASP A 68 10.34 1.75 -24.55
CA ASP A 68 11.10 0.96 -25.52
C ASP A 68 10.19 0.71 -26.72
N GLU A 69 9.89 1.78 -27.47
CA GLU A 69 9.55 1.64 -28.88
C GLU A 69 10.87 1.37 -29.62
N THR A 70 11.31 0.13 -29.61
CA THR A 70 12.13 -0.39 -30.71
C THR A 70 11.22 -1.18 -31.61
N ASP A 71 10.62 -0.46 -32.55
CA ASP A 71 10.27 -0.98 -33.87
C ASP A 71 11.40 -1.88 -34.37
N THR A 72 11.18 -3.19 -34.35
CA THR A 72 11.74 -4.07 -35.37
C THR A 72 10.76 -5.22 -35.55
N SER A 73 9.87 -4.99 -36.51
CA SER A 73 9.29 -6.01 -37.37
C SER A 73 10.19 -7.25 -37.48
N SER A 74 9.67 -8.39 -37.05
CA SER A 74 10.07 -9.69 -37.57
C SER A 74 8.80 -10.52 -37.67
N ASP A 75 7.95 -10.05 -38.59
CA ASP A 75 7.06 -10.90 -39.34
C ASP A 75 7.94 -11.88 -40.14
N SER A 76 7.87 -13.14 -39.79
CA SER A 76 8.30 -14.23 -40.66
C SER A 76 7.28 -15.36 -40.51
N VAL A 77 6.07 -15.09 -41.01
CA VAL A 77 5.24 -16.13 -41.59
C VAL A 77 5.92 -16.54 -42.89
N LEU A 78 6.58 -17.71 -42.88
CA LEU A 78 6.94 -18.40 -44.11
C LEU A 78 6.03 -19.62 -44.19
N GLU A 79 4.89 -19.41 -44.83
CA GLU A 79 4.09 -20.46 -45.47
C GLU A 79 4.82 -20.82 -46.78
N ASP A 80 5.44 -21.99 -46.82
CA ASP A 80 5.99 -22.65 -48.01
C ASP A 80 6.05 -24.15 -47.66
N ASP A 81 5.59 -25.13 -48.42
CA ASP A 81 4.91 -25.18 -49.71
C ASP A 81 4.38 -26.63 -49.80
N ASP A 82 3.20 -26.83 -50.37
CA ASP A 82 2.69 -28.15 -50.77
C ASP A 82 3.73 -28.85 -51.67
N ILE A 83 4.34 -29.95 -51.21
CA ILE A 83 5.04 -30.87 -52.11
C ILE A 83 4.16 -32.09 -52.37
N GLU A 84 3.37 -31.95 -53.43
CA GLU A 84 2.67 -33.02 -54.10
C GLU A 84 3.66 -34.00 -54.77
N ALA A 85 3.26 -35.28 -54.81
CA ALA A 85 3.71 -36.38 -55.69
C ALA A 85 4.84 -37.33 -55.18
N PRO A 86 4.89 -38.60 -55.66
CA PRO A 86 4.14 -39.16 -56.79
C PRO A 86 3.35 -40.44 -56.50
N THR A 87 2.33 -40.62 -57.34
CA THR A 87 1.66 -41.89 -57.63
C THR A 87 2.65 -42.98 -58.04
N SER A 88 2.50 -44.18 -57.48
CA SER A 88 2.81 -45.47 -58.13
C SER A 88 2.04 -46.59 -57.45
#